data_AF-A0A2X1PJ40-F1
#
_entry.id   AF-A0A2X1PJ40-F1
#
_cell.length_a   1.000
_cell.length_b   1.000
_cell.length_c   1.000
_cell.angle_alpha   90.00
_cell.angle_beta   90.00
_cell.angle_gamma   90.00
#
_symmetry.space_group_name_H-M   'P 1'
#
loop_
_entity.id
_entity.type
_entity.pdbx_description
1 polymer ?
#
loop_
_entity_poly.entity_id
_entity_poly.type
_entity_poly.pdbx_seq_one_letter_code
_entity_poly.pdbx_strand_id
1 'polypeptide(L)' 'MYESEANYLLIKCQNGQAVFKALWEQGIILRDQNKTLHLQNCIRITVGTRNECERVVEAIKEVK' A
#
# COMPACT_ATOMS: atom_id res chain seq x y z
N MET A 1 -6.91 0.95 -8.49
CA MET A 1 -5.45 1.01 -8.74
C MET A 1 -5.22 2.05 -9.82
N TYR A 2 -4.13 2.82 -9.73
CA TYR A 2 -3.78 3.81 -10.74
C TYR A 2 -2.65 3.27 -11.63
N GLU A 3 -2.61 3.69 -12.90
CA GLU A 3 -1.49 3.39 -13.79
C GLU A 3 -0.19 4.04 -13.28
N SER A 4 0.93 3.34 -13.48
CA SER A 4 2.24 3.82 -13.05
C SER A 4 3.31 3.44 -14.05
N GLU A 5 4.16 4.40 -14.38
CA GLU A 5 5.39 4.22 -15.16
C GLU A 5 6.65 4.36 -14.28
N ALA A 6 6.48 4.27 -12.96
CA ALA A 6 7.53 4.43 -11.96
C ALA A 6 7.77 3.15 -11.16
N ASN A 7 8.78 3.17 -10.28
CA ASN A 7 9.09 2.08 -9.34
C ASN A 7 8.15 2.04 -8.11
N TYR A 8 6.91 2.50 -8.26
CA TYR A 8 5.90 2.41 -7.21
C TYR A 8 4.51 2.28 -7.83
N LEU A 9 3.59 1.71 -7.06
CA LEU A 9 2.17 1.62 -7.38
C LEU A 9 1.39 2.48 -6.40
N LEU A 10 0.42 3.22 -6.92
CA LEU A 10 -0.55 3.93 -6.11
C LEU A 10 -1.86 3.13 -6.11
N ILE A 11 -2.30 2.74 -4.92
CA ILE A 11 -3.56 2.01 -4.74
C ILE A 11 -4.50 2.84 -3.89
N LYS A 12 -5.79 2.83 -4.24
CA LYS A 12 -6.86 3.39 -3.42
C LYS A 12 -7.57 2.24 -2.72
N CYS A 13 -7.66 2.31 -1.41
CA CYS A 13 -8.34 1.32 -0.58
C CYS A 13 -9.65 1.92 -0.03
N GLN A 14 -10.59 1.07 0.39
CA GLN A 14 -11.80 1.57 1.07
C GLN A 14 -11.48 2.19 2.43
N ASN A 15 -10.50 1.64 3.16
CA ASN A 15 -10.00 2.18 4.43
C ASN A 15 -8.47 2.21 4.45
N GLY A 16 -7.87 3.12 3.68
CA GLY A 16 -6.42 3.16 3.46
C GLY A 16 -5.60 3.31 4.74
N GLN A 17 -6.13 4.03 5.75
CA GLN A 17 -5.44 4.20 7.02
C GLN A 17 -5.41 2.90 7.84
N ALA A 18 -6.52 2.14 7.87
CA ALA A 18 -6.56 0.84 8.54
C ALA A 18 -5.64 -0.19 7.85
N VAL A 19 -5.68 -0.24 6.52
CA VAL A 19 -4.82 -1.11 5.71
C VAL A 19 -3.35 -0.77 5.93
N PHE A 20 -2.99 0.51 5.90
CA PHE A 20 -1.63 0.97 6.18
C PHE A 20 -1.17 0.55 7.58
N LYS A 21 -2.00 0.73 8.61
CA LYS A 21 -1.68 0.37 9.99
C LYS A 21 -1.48 -1.14 10.15
N ALA A 22 -2.36 -1.96 9.54
CA ALA A 22 -2.24 -3.40 9.60
C ALA A 22 -0.94 -3.90 8.95
N LEU A 23 -0.58 -3.36 7.78
CA LEU A 23 0.68 -3.67 7.09
C LEU A 23 1.89 -3.22 7.91
N TRP A 24 1.81 -2.05 8.55
CA TRP A 24 2.85 -1.54 9.44
C TRP A 24 3.11 -2.47 10.63
N GLU A 25 2.05 -2.97 11.27
CA GLU A 25 2.15 -3.92 12.40
C GLU A 25 2.78 -5.25 11.99
N GLN A 26 2.64 -5.66 10.73
CA GLN A 26 3.32 -6.83 10.15
C GLN A 26 4.77 -6.55 9.71
N GLY A 27 5.29 -5.34 9.96
CA GLY A 27 6.64 -4.92 9.59
C GLY A 27 6.80 -4.55 8.11
N ILE A 28 5.70 -4.35 7.38
CA ILE A 28 5.70 -3.92 5.98
C ILE A 28 5.60 -2.39 5.93
N ILE A 29 6.70 -1.74 5.60
CA ILE A 29 6.80 -0.27 5.58
C ILE A 29 6.34 0.25 4.22
N LEU A 30 5.22 0.96 4.19
CA LEU A 30 4.65 1.60 3.01
C LEU A 30 4.67 3.13 3.16
N ARG A 31 4.15 3.84 2.15
CA ARG A 31 3.97 5.30 2.19
C ARG A 31 2.48 5.64 2.19
N ASP A 32 2.00 6.18 3.31
CA ASP A 32 0.64 6.72 3.42
C ASP A 32 0.52 8.03 2.63
N GLN A 33 -0.43 8.09 1.69
CA GLN A 33 -0.74 9.30 0.89
C GLN A 33 -2.11 9.88 1.25
N ASN A 34 -2.77 9.38 2.29
CA ASN A 34 -4.12 9.79 2.69
C ASN A 34 -4.20 11.29 3.04
N LYS A 35 -3.10 11.87 3.55
CA LYS A 35 -3.01 13.31 3.88
C LYS A 35 -2.78 14.21 2.67
N THR A 36 -2.53 13.66 1.49
CA THR A 36 -2.32 14.46 0.27
C THR A 36 -3.66 14.81 -0.36
N LEU A 37 -3.80 16.08 -0.79
CA LEU A 37 -4.99 16.58 -1.46
C LEU A 37 -5.33 15.68 -2.67
N HIS A 38 -6.60 15.26 -2.79
CA HIS A 38 -7.12 14.32 -3.79
C HIS A 38 -6.65 12.86 -3.70
N LEU A 39 -5.81 12.50 -2.73
CA LEU A 39 -5.30 11.12 -2.54
C LEU A 39 -5.82 10.47 -1.26
N GLN A 40 -7.02 10.87 -0.81
CA GLN A 40 -7.66 10.24 0.33
C GLN A 40 -7.78 8.72 0.14
N ASN A 41 -7.45 7.99 1.20
CA ASN A 41 -7.38 6.53 1.24
C ASN A 41 -6.43 5.90 0.21
N CYS A 42 -5.42 6.63 -0.27
CA CYS A 42 -4.41 6.09 -1.15
C CYS A 42 -3.14 5.71 -0.38
N ILE A 43 -2.56 4.57 -0.75
CA ILE A 43 -1.29 4.06 -0.24
C ILE A 43 -0.35 3.90 -1.43
N ARG A 44 0.89 4.37 -1.27
CA ARG A 44 1.95 4.17 -2.25
C ARG A 44 2.83 3.01 -1.83
N ILE A 45 2.94 2.02 -2.71
CA ILE A 45 3.75 0.82 -2.53
C ILE A 45 4.94 0.91 -3.46
N THR A 46 6.16 0.96 -2.93
CA THR A 46 7.37 0.88 -3.76
C THR A 46 7.53 -0.55 -4.29
N VAL A 47 7.87 -0.70 -5.57
CA VAL A 47 8.17 -2.00 -6.17
C VAL A 47 9.61 -2.37 -5.79
N GLY A 48 9.73 -3.37 -4.93
CA GLY A 48 11.01 -3.93 -4.48
C GLY A 48 11.31 -5.25 -5.18
N THR A 49 11.87 -6.19 -4.41
CA THR A 49 12.11 -7.57 -4.85
C THR A 49 10.80 -8.37 -4.96
N ARG A 50 10.80 -9.45 -5.74
CA ARG A 50 9.63 -10.35 -5.86
C ARG A 50 9.14 -10.85 -4.50
N ASN A 51 10.06 -11.25 -3.62
CA ASN A 51 9.72 -11.76 -2.29
C ASN A 51 9.03 -10.69 -1.41
N GLU A 52 9.48 -9.43 -1.48
CA GLU A 52 8.81 -8.32 -0.79
C GLU A 52 7.41 -8.06 -1.36
N CYS A 53 7.27 -8.10 -2.69
CA CYS A 53 5.96 -7.96 -3.33
C CYS A 53 4.99 -9.08 -2.94
N GLU A 54 5.46 -10.33 -2.86
CA GLU A 54 4.65 -11.47 -2.43
C GLU A 54 4.17 -11.30 -0.99
N ARG A 55 5.07 -10.91 -0.07
CA ARG A 55 4.71 -10.59 1.32
C ARG A 55 3.64 -9.50 1.43
N VAL A 56 3.75 -8.45 0.62
CA VAL A 56 2.73 -7.37 0.57
C VAL A 56 1.38 -7.92 0.10
N VAL A 57 1.37 -8.76 -0.95
CA VAL A 57 0.13 -9.35 -1.48
C VAL A 57 -0.53 -10.26 -0.45
N GLU A 58 0.25 -11.10 0.24
CA GLU A 58 -0.27 -11.97 1.30
C GLU A 58 -0.85 -11.18 2.45
N ALA A 59 -0.11 -10.19 2.97
CA ALA A 59 -0.58 -9.33 4.04
C ALA A 59 -1.86 -8.57 3.67
N ILE A 60 -1.98 -8.06 2.44
CA ILE A 60 -3.21 -7.41 1.97
C ILE A 60 -4.39 -8.39 1.93
N LYS A 61 -4.18 -9.68 1.61
CA LYS A 61 -5.25 -10.68 1.62
C LYS A 61 -5.75 -11.00 3.04
N GLU A 62 -4.89 -10.88 4.05
CA GLU A 62 -5.27 -11.08 5.45
C GLU A 62 -6.06 -9.90 6.01
N VAL A 63 -5.82 -8.69 5.50
CA VAL A 63 -6.55 -7.48 5.87
C VAL A 63 -7.90 -7.46 5.13
N LYS A 64 -8.96 -7.91 5.80
CA LYS A 64 -10.35 -7.82 5.34
C LYS A 64 -10.96 -6.44 5.51
#